data_AF-A0A7K0VN41-F1
#
_entry.id   AF-A0A7K0VN41-F1
#
_cell.length_a   1.000
_cell.length_b   1.000
_cell.length_c   1.000
_cell.angle_alpha   90.00
_cell.angle_beta   90.00
_cell.angle_gamma   90.00
#
_symmetry.space_group_name_H-M   'P 1'
#
loop_
_entity.id
_entity.type
_entity.pdbx_description
1 polymer ?
#
loop_
_entity_poly.entity_id
_entity_poly.type
_entity_poly.pdbx_seq_one_letter_code
_entity_poly.pdbx_strand_id
1 'polypeptide(L)'
;DAIASGTFSIEERMSLNYQLLRAGKVIESGWALNEVLVERNDHQMIDLFVQIDHRPLSRWWCDAVICATPTGSTAYAYSAGGPVVWPEVDALVLLPLAAHALFSKPMVVSPNSEIAIDLESDSADLNADGIRRTKLQKNDRVILTSDKEDVLLAHIKPATFTDRIVAKFKLPVEGWRGE
;
A
#
# COMPACT_ATOMS: atom_id res chain seq x y z
N ASP A 1 -12.64 -30.65 -2.94
CA ASP A 1 -13.19 -30.88 -4.29
C ASP A 1 -12.70 -29.86 -5.29
N ALA A 2 -13.15 -28.59 -5.22
CA ALA A 2 -12.81 -27.58 -6.23
C ALA A 2 -11.31 -27.41 -6.57
N ILE A 3 -10.43 -27.45 -5.56
CA ILE A 3 -8.97 -27.39 -5.76
C ILE A 3 -8.47 -28.65 -6.47
N ALA A 4 -8.95 -29.83 -6.07
CA ALA A 4 -8.53 -31.11 -6.64
C ALA A 4 -9.06 -31.31 -8.07
N SER A 5 -10.23 -30.77 -8.38
CA SER A 5 -10.84 -30.80 -9.72
C SER A 5 -10.43 -29.62 -10.62
N GLY A 6 -9.64 -28.67 -10.12
CA GLY A 6 -9.25 -27.48 -10.88
C GLY A 6 -10.40 -26.51 -11.19
N THR A 7 -11.52 -26.61 -10.48
CA THR A 7 -12.71 -25.79 -10.71
C THR A 7 -12.67 -24.54 -9.82
N PHE A 8 -11.84 -23.57 -10.20
CA PHE A 8 -11.74 -22.26 -9.59
C PHE A 8 -11.43 -21.21 -10.67
N SER A 9 -11.80 -19.95 -10.43
CA SER A 9 -11.35 -18.85 -11.29
C SER A 9 -10.05 -18.26 -10.76
N ILE A 10 -9.21 -17.75 -11.66
CA ILE A 10 -7.99 -17.03 -11.31
C ILE A 10 -8.25 -15.54 -11.52
N GLU A 11 -7.81 -14.73 -10.56
CA GLU A 11 -7.83 -13.28 -10.63
C GLU A 11 -6.40 -12.76 -10.43
N GLU A 12 -5.94 -11.95 -11.38
CA GLU A 12 -4.65 -11.25 -11.28
C GLU A 12 -4.79 -10.06 -10.33
N ARG A 13 -3.79 -9.88 -9.46
CA ARG A 13 -3.75 -8.78 -8.52
C ARG A 13 -2.46 -8.02 -8.65
N MET A 14 -2.61 -6.70 -8.72
CA MET A 14 -1.51 -5.77 -8.58
C MET A 14 -0.77 -5.99 -7.25
N SER A 15 0.55 -6.08 -7.35
CA SER A 15 1.51 -6.00 -6.26
C SER A 15 2.12 -4.59 -6.21
N LEU A 16 2.69 -4.25 -5.06
CA LEU A 16 3.55 -3.09 -4.90
C LEU A 16 4.99 -3.56 -4.72
N ASN A 17 5.85 -3.19 -5.65
CA ASN A 17 7.27 -3.44 -5.60
C ASN A 17 7.99 -2.32 -4.84
N TYR A 18 9.01 -2.69 -4.07
CA TYR A 18 9.89 -1.76 -3.39
C TYR A 18 11.36 -2.04 -3.68
N GLN A 19 12.15 -0.97 -3.70
CA GLN A 19 13.60 -1.01 -3.65
C GLN A 19 14.08 -0.08 -2.54
N LEU A 20 14.97 -0.59 -1.70
CA LEU A 20 15.69 0.19 -0.70
C LEU A 20 17.08 0.53 -1.22
N LEU A 21 17.34 1.82 -1.40
CA LEU A 21 18.61 2.36 -1.83
C LEU A 21 19.35 2.99 -0.65
N ARG A 22 20.62 2.63 -0.49
CA ARG A 22 21.56 3.25 0.45
C ARG A 22 22.81 3.70 -0.28
N ALA A 23 23.16 4.98 -0.15
CA ALA A 23 24.28 5.58 -0.88
C ALA A 23 24.25 5.29 -2.40
N GLY A 24 23.05 5.36 -3.00
CA GLY A 24 22.84 5.14 -4.43
C GLY A 24 22.87 3.69 -4.91
N LYS A 25 22.94 2.71 -4.01
CA LYS A 25 22.91 1.27 -4.35
C LYS A 25 21.68 0.61 -3.78
N VAL A 26 21.03 -0.24 -4.56
CA VAL A 26 19.96 -1.11 -4.07
C VAL A 26 20.59 -2.13 -3.11
N ILE A 27 20.18 -2.08 -1.84
CA ILE A 27 20.63 -3.02 -0.81
C ILE A 27 19.58 -4.09 -0.51
N GLU A 28 18.31 -3.81 -0.82
CA GLU A 28 17.21 -4.74 -0.68
C GLU A 28 16.11 -4.38 -1.67
N SER A 29 15.35 -5.39 -2.10
CA SER A 29 14.16 -5.23 -2.91
C SER A 29 13.17 -6.32 -2.59
N GLY A 30 11.90 -6.04 -2.80
CA GLY A 30 10.84 -7.01 -2.65
C GLY A 30 9.52 -6.46 -3.12
N TRP A 31 8.45 -7.11 -2.69
CA TRP A 31 7.09 -6.75 -3.07
C TRP A 31 6.15 -6.86 -1.87
N ALA A 32 4.94 -6.33 -2.03
CA ALA A 32 3.83 -6.42 -1.10
C ALA A 32 2.53 -6.63 -1.85
N LEU A 33 1.63 -7.47 -1.33
CA LEU A 33 0.28 -7.60 -1.89
C LEU A 33 -0.61 -6.44 -1.47
N ASN A 34 -0.50 -6.02 -0.21
CA ASN A 34 -1.35 -5.01 0.38
C ASN A 34 -0.65 -3.67 0.42
N GLU A 35 0.42 -3.54 1.21
CA GLU A 35 1.07 -2.26 1.42
C GLU A 35 2.55 -2.35 1.77
N VAL A 36 3.25 -1.27 1.46
CA VAL A 36 4.59 -0.95 1.98
C VAL A 36 4.46 0.29 2.85
N LEU A 37 5.06 0.22 4.05
CA LEU A 37 5.12 1.32 5.01
C LEU A 37 6.55 1.73 5.29
N VAL A 38 6.76 3.03 5.42
CA VAL A 38 7.91 3.58 6.14
C VAL A 38 7.39 4.12 7.47
N GLU A 39 7.77 3.50 8.57
CA GLU A 39 7.22 3.78 9.90
C GLU A 39 8.30 4.08 10.94
N ARG A 40 7.96 4.91 11.93
CA ARG A 40 8.86 5.18 13.06
C ARG A 40 9.16 3.90 13.83
N ASN A 41 10.39 3.78 14.32
CA ASN A 41 10.82 2.64 15.15
C ASN A 41 11.19 3.05 16.59
N ASP A 42 10.77 4.26 16.99
CA ASP A 42 10.90 4.80 18.33
C ASP A 42 9.70 5.73 18.63
N HIS A 43 9.73 6.43 19.77
CA HIS A 43 8.68 7.32 20.23
C HIS A 43 8.54 8.61 19.41
N GLN A 44 9.55 8.98 18.62
CA GLN A 44 9.58 10.21 17.83
C GLN A 44 8.97 10.01 16.44
N MET A 45 8.33 11.06 15.91
CA MET A 45 7.94 11.12 14.50
C MET A 45 9.17 11.06 13.60
N ILE A 46 8.99 10.52 12.40
CA ILE A 46 10.02 10.50 11.36
C ILE A 46 9.80 11.63 10.36
N ASP A 47 10.90 12.19 9.88
CA ASP A 47 10.95 13.22 8.86
C ASP A 47 11.21 12.54 7.51
N LEU A 48 10.28 12.73 6.59
CA LEU A 48 10.26 12.10 5.27
C LEU A 48 10.11 13.16 4.19
N PHE A 49 10.86 13.00 3.11
CA PHE A 49 10.68 13.78 1.89
C PHE A 49 10.14 12.88 0.77
N VAL A 50 8.99 13.25 0.22
CA VAL A 50 8.25 12.41 -0.73
C VAL A 50 8.25 13.04 -2.11
N GLN A 51 8.50 12.18 -3.10
CA GLN A 51 8.54 12.53 -4.51
C GLN A 51 7.61 11.60 -5.29
N ILE A 52 6.97 12.12 -6.33
CA ILE A 52 6.25 11.33 -7.34
C ILE A 52 6.83 11.71 -8.70
N ASP A 53 7.20 10.71 -9.49
CA ASP A 53 7.77 10.89 -10.83
C ASP A 53 8.96 11.87 -10.84
N HIS A 54 9.83 11.71 -9.84
CA HIS A 54 11.01 12.54 -9.57
C HIS A 54 10.71 14.03 -9.35
N ARG A 55 9.48 14.39 -9.00
CA ARG A 55 9.07 15.75 -8.61
C ARG A 55 8.79 15.79 -7.10
N PRO A 56 9.24 16.84 -6.40
CA PRO A 56 8.97 16.98 -4.97
C PRO A 56 7.48 17.20 -4.73
N LEU A 57 6.89 16.39 -3.86
CA LEU A 57 5.50 16.48 -3.48
C LEU A 57 5.33 17.20 -2.14
N SER A 58 5.94 16.64 -1.08
CA SER A 58 5.79 17.17 0.28
C SER A 58 6.89 16.64 1.19
N ARG A 59 7.10 17.38 2.29
CA ARG A 59 7.86 16.92 3.46
C ARG A 59 6.87 16.64 4.59
N TRP A 60 7.02 15.53 5.29
CA TRP A 60 6.13 15.12 6.36
C TRP A 60 6.92 14.74 7.60
N TRP A 61 6.53 15.31 8.75
CA TRP A 61 6.79 14.72 10.05
C TRP A 61 5.58 13.87 10.42
N CYS A 62 5.74 12.56 10.50
CA CYS A 62 4.62 11.64 10.68
C CYS A 62 5.04 10.37 11.43
N ASP A 63 4.05 9.58 11.84
CA ASP A 63 4.30 8.27 12.44
C ASP A 63 4.67 7.23 11.37
N ALA A 64 4.05 7.33 10.19
CA ALA A 64 4.35 6.49 9.04
C ALA A 64 3.89 7.13 7.73
N VAL A 65 4.39 6.61 6.61
CA VAL A 65 3.79 6.76 5.28
C VAL A 65 3.44 5.39 4.76
N ILE A 66 2.21 5.25 4.26
CA ILE A 66 1.66 4.01 3.72
C ILE A 66 1.48 4.19 2.21
N CYS A 67 1.99 3.26 1.43
CA CYS A 67 1.61 3.09 0.03
C CYS A 67 0.95 1.72 -0.12
N ALA A 68 -0.29 1.70 -0.56
CA ALA A 68 -1.10 0.50 -0.66
C ALA A 68 -1.56 0.24 -2.10
N THR A 69 -1.70 -1.03 -2.44
CA THR A 69 -2.40 -1.49 -3.63
C THR A 69 -3.92 -1.32 -3.45
N PRO A 70 -4.73 -1.52 -4.50
CA PRO A 70 -6.18 -1.57 -4.38
C PRO A 70 -6.66 -2.63 -3.39
N THR A 71 -5.99 -3.79 -3.37
CA THR A 71 -6.25 -4.87 -2.41
C THR A 71 -5.97 -4.40 -0.97
N GLY A 72 -4.83 -3.73 -0.76
CA GLY A 72 -4.42 -3.17 0.54
C GLY A 72 -5.23 -1.96 1.00
N SER A 73 -6.00 -1.32 0.11
CA SER A 73 -6.87 -0.19 0.46
C SER A 73 -7.88 -0.51 1.57
N THR A 74 -8.18 -1.80 1.79
CA THR A 74 -9.10 -2.29 2.84
C THR A 74 -8.39 -2.89 4.06
N ALA A 75 -7.06 -2.78 4.12
CA ALA A 75 -6.20 -3.23 5.21
C ALA A 75 -5.76 -2.03 6.07
N TYR A 76 -4.46 -1.85 6.33
CA TYR A 76 -4.02 -0.78 7.23
C TYR A 76 -4.31 0.61 6.65
N ALA A 77 -4.24 0.76 5.33
CA ALA A 77 -4.63 1.99 4.64
C ALA A 77 -6.06 2.44 4.99
N TYR A 78 -7.02 1.50 5.10
CA TYR A 78 -8.39 1.81 5.53
C TYR A 78 -8.43 2.36 6.95
N SER A 79 -7.78 1.68 7.89
CA SER A 79 -7.72 2.11 9.29
C SER A 79 -7.02 3.47 9.46
N ALA A 80 -6.06 3.78 8.59
CA ALA A 80 -5.37 5.06 8.55
C ALA A 80 -6.18 6.19 7.86
N GLY A 81 -7.41 5.91 7.40
CA GLY A 81 -8.31 6.90 6.79
C GLY A 81 -8.16 7.04 5.27
N GLY A 82 -7.51 6.08 4.60
CA GLY A 82 -7.46 5.97 3.15
C GLY A 82 -8.81 5.57 2.53
N PRO A 83 -9.02 5.85 1.24
CA PRO A 83 -10.23 5.43 0.53
C PRO A 83 -10.25 3.91 0.32
N VAL A 84 -11.44 3.35 0.24
CA VAL A 84 -11.65 2.00 -0.31
C VAL A 84 -11.51 2.07 -1.83
N VAL A 85 -10.70 1.19 -2.40
CA VAL A 85 -10.49 1.06 -3.84
C VAL A 85 -10.89 -0.35 -4.26
N TRP A 86 -11.60 -0.45 -5.39
CA TRP A 86 -11.97 -1.75 -5.96
C TRP A 86 -10.72 -2.49 -6.45
N PRO A 87 -10.59 -3.81 -6.22
CA PRO A 87 -9.40 -4.57 -6.63
C PRO A 87 -9.06 -4.47 -8.11
N GLU A 88 -10.05 -4.23 -8.97
CA GLU A 88 -9.92 -4.13 -10.42
C GLU A 88 -9.42 -2.76 -10.90
N VAL A 89 -9.33 -1.76 -10.03
CA VAL A 89 -8.86 -0.41 -10.37
C VAL A 89 -7.33 -0.38 -10.33
N ASP A 90 -6.71 0.08 -11.41
CA ASP A 90 -5.26 0.28 -11.41
C ASP A 90 -4.89 1.61 -10.76
N ALA A 91 -4.54 1.56 -9.49
CA ALA A 91 -4.07 2.73 -8.76
C ALA A 91 -3.30 2.33 -7.50
N LEU A 92 -2.43 3.24 -7.05
CA LEU A 92 -1.80 3.17 -5.74
C LEU A 92 -2.47 4.17 -4.79
N VAL A 93 -2.56 3.83 -3.51
CA VAL A 93 -3.05 4.74 -2.45
C VAL A 93 -1.87 5.15 -1.59
N LEU A 94 -1.54 6.44 -1.58
CA LEU A 94 -0.46 7.01 -0.77
C LEU A 94 -1.05 7.90 0.32
N LEU A 95 -0.73 7.63 1.59
CA LEU A 95 -1.20 8.43 2.71
C LEU A 95 -0.18 8.49 3.86
N PRO A 96 0.03 9.67 4.46
CA PRO A 96 0.81 9.77 5.69
C PRO A 96 -0.09 9.56 6.92
N LEU A 97 0.44 8.90 7.95
CA LEU A 97 -0.23 8.61 9.22
C LEU A 97 0.15 9.65 10.27
N ALA A 98 -0.86 10.29 10.89
CA ALA A 98 -0.69 11.31 11.93
C ALA A 98 0.29 12.44 11.54
N ALA A 99 0.25 12.86 10.27
CA ALA A 99 1.22 13.79 9.73
C ALA A 99 1.03 15.23 10.24
N HIS A 100 2.10 15.80 10.77
CA HIS A 100 2.21 17.21 11.08
C HIS A 100 2.64 17.98 9.82
N ALA A 101 1.69 18.23 8.92
CA ALA A 101 1.90 18.98 7.69
C ALA A 101 0.62 19.70 7.23
N LEU A 102 0.78 20.75 6.39
CA LEU A 102 -0.36 21.46 5.80
C LEU A 102 -1.17 20.58 4.83
N PHE A 103 -0.49 19.68 4.12
CA PHE A 103 -1.10 18.75 3.19
C PHE A 103 -0.76 17.31 3.61
N SER A 104 -1.77 16.61 4.11
CA SER A 104 -1.68 15.24 4.65
C SER A 104 -2.88 14.37 4.24
N LYS A 105 -3.56 14.75 3.15
CA LYS A 105 -4.69 13.98 2.64
C LYS A 105 -4.20 12.73 1.91
N PRO A 106 -4.93 11.60 2.00
CA PRO A 106 -4.71 10.46 1.13
C PRO A 106 -4.79 10.85 -0.35
N MET A 107 -3.96 10.22 -1.16
CA MET A 107 -3.89 10.42 -2.60
C MET A 107 -4.05 9.10 -3.32
N VAL A 108 -4.73 9.16 -4.46
CA VAL A 108 -4.76 8.07 -5.43
C VAL A 108 -3.77 8.43 -6.53
N VAL A 109 -2.77 7.57 -6.73
CA VAL A 109 -1.63 7.77 -7.62
C VAL A 109 -1.73 6.79 -8.78
N SER A 110 -1.28 7.21 -9.97
CA SER A 110 -1.20 6.33 -11.14
C SER A 110 -0.39 5.07 -10.83
N PRO A 111 -0.79 3.90 -11.36
CA PRO A 111 -0.03 2.66 -11.22
C PRO A 111 1.34 2.74 -11.91
N ASN A 112 1.47 3.62 -12.91
CA ASN A 112 2.70 3.81 -13.69
C ASN A 112 3.65 4.83 -13.06
N SER A 113 3.26 5.47 -11.95
CA SER A 113 4.11 6.45 -11.29
C SER A 113 5.11 5.76 -10.37
N GLU A 114 6.28 6.39 -10.24
CA GLU A 114 7.27 6.04 -9.24
C GLU A 114 7.07 6.93 -8.01
N ILE A 115 6.92 6.32 -6.83
CA ILE A 115 6.89 7.03 -5.55
C ILE A 115 8.23 6.83 -4.87
N ALA A 116 8.95 7.91 -4.57
CA ALA A 116 10.18 7.85 -3.81
C ALA A 116 10.01 8.52 -2.44
N ILE A 117 10.48 7.85 -1.39
CA ILE A 117 10.45 8.32 -0.01
C ILE A 117 11.88 8.35 0.50
N ASP A 118 12.39 9.56 0.74
CA ASP A 118 13.69 9.80 1.35
C ASP A 118 13.54 9.93 2.87
N LEU A 119 14.35 9.20 3.63
CA LEU A 119 14.38 9.29 5.09
C LEU A 119 15.37 10.36 5.56
N GLU A 120 14.87 11.41 6.22
CA GLU A 120 15.69 12.49 6.79
C GLU A 120 16.04 12.25 8.26
N SER A 121 15.23 11.47 8.98
CA SER A 121 15.50 11.01 10.34
C SER A 121 16.62 9.96 10.41
N ASP A 122 17.20 9.78 11.59
CA ASP A 122 18.34 8.86 11.77
C ASP A 122 17.98 7.38 11.60
N SER A 123 16.73 7.03 11.88
CA SER A 123 16.24 5.65 11.93
C SER A 123 14.74 5.59 11.69
N ALA A 124 14.30 4.60 10.92
CA ALA A 124 12.92 4.20 10.72
C ALA A 124 12.91 2.72 10.30
N ASP A 125 11.74 2.12 10.10
CA ASP A 125 11.64 0.80 9.51
C ASP A 125 10.79 0.82 8.24
N LEU A 126 11.23 0.03 7.26
CA LEU A 126 10.47 -0.35 6.09
C LEU A 126 9.72 -1.63 6.41
N ASN A 127 8.43 -1.68 6.11
CA ASN A 127 7.58 -2.83 6.37
C ASN A 127 6.75 -3.17 5.13
N ALA A 128 6.75 -4.44 4.71
CA ALA A 128 5.93 -4.93 3.61
C ALA A 128 4.98 -6.04 4.10
N ASP A 129 3.67 -5.82 3.88
CA ASP A 129 2.55 -6.68 4.32
C ASP A 129 2.50 -7.01 5.83
N GLY A 130 3.24 -6.27 6.68
CA GLY A 130 3.36 -6.60 8.10
C GLY A 130 4.28 -7.80 8.40
N ILE A 131 4.96 -8.36 7.39
CA ILE A 131 5.74 -9.60 7.52
C ILE A 131 7.24 -9.34 7.36
N ARG A 132 7.61 -8.55 6.34
CA ARG A 132 9.02 -8.27 6.02
C ARG A 132 9.36 -6.89 6.57
N ARG A 133 10.35 -6.83 7.48
CA ARG A 133 10.77 -5.59 8.14
C ARG A 133 12.26 -5.38 7.99
N THR A 134 12.62 -4.18 7.54
CA THR A 134 14.01 -3.80 7.27
C THR A 134 14.31 -2.44 7.87
N LYS A 135 15.41 -2.34 8.62
CA LYS A 135 15.79 -1.10 9.28
C LYS A 135 16.37 -0.11 8.28
N LEU A 136 15.82 1.10 8.29
CA LEU A 136 16.27 2.23 7.50
C LEU A 136 17.25 3.10 8.29
N GLN A 137 18.11 3.78 7.56
CA GLN A 137 19.09 4.75 8.05
C GLN A 137 18.89 6.08 7.33
N LYS A 138 19.37 7.16 7.95
CA LYS A 138 19.35 8.49 7.32
C LYS A 138 19.90 8.47 5.89
N ASN A 139 19.22 9.17 5.00
CA ASN A 139 19.47 9.25 3.55
C ASN A 139 19.20 7.94 2.78
N ASP A 140 18.61 6.93 3.42
CA ASP A 140 18.03 5.83 2.66
C ASP A 140 16.84 6.35 1.84
N ARG A 141 16.70 5.79 0.64
CA ARG A 141 15.59 6.05 -0.27
C ARG A 141 14.82 4.77 -0.52
N VAL A 142 13.52 4.82 -0.31
CA VAL A 142 12.60 3.75 -0.68
C VAL A 142 11.90 4.15 -1.98
N ILE A 143 12.06 3.35 -3.03
CA ILE A 143 11.36 3.51 -4.30
C ILE A 143 10.23 2.50 -4.37
N LEU A 144 9.04 2.95 -4.73
CA LEU A 144 7.83 2.16 -4.82
C LEU A 144 7.23 2.26 -6.22
N THR A 145 6.90 1.11 -6.79
CA THR A 145 6.29 0.97 -8.13
C THR A 145 5.24 -0.13 -8.10
N SER A 146 4.28 -0.12 -9.01
CA SER A 146 3.30 -1.23 -9.12
C SER A 146 3.72 -2.24 -10.18
N ASP A 147 3.33 -3.49 -10.00
CA ASP A 147 3.40 -4.53 -11.01
C ASP A 147 2.10 -5.36 -10.96
N LYS A 148 1.64 -5.84 -12.11
CA LYS A 148 0.39 -6.60 -12.23
C LYS A 148 0.61 -8.10 -12.36
N GLU A 149 1.82 -8.54 -12.69
CA GLU A 149 2.07 -9.94 -13.07
C GLU A 149 2.46 -10.83 -11.88
N ASP A 150 2.62 -10.26 -10.68
CA ASP A 150 3.24 -10.98 -9.56
C ASP A 150 2.29 -11.89 -8.78
N VAL A 151 0.97 -11.65 -8.78
CA VAL A 151 0.05 -12.35 -7.87
C VAL A 151 -1.20 -12.88 -8.56
N LEU A 152 -1.38 -14.19 -8.48
CA LEU A 152 -2.57 -14.91 -8.95
C LEU A 152 -3.38 -15.44 -7.75
N LEU A 153 -4.65 -15.03 -7.65
CA LEU A 153 -5.57 -15.51 -6.62
C LEU A 153 -6.59 -16.48 -7.18
N ALA A 154 -6.69 -17.66 -6.56
CA ALA A 154 -7.70 -18.67 -6.89
C ALA A 154 -8.99 -18.44 -6.08
N HIS A 155 -10.11 -18.31 -6.78
CA HIS A 155 -11.45 -18.14 -6.21
C HIS A 155 -12.28 -19.42 -6.37
N ILE A 156 -12.57 -20.08 -5.24
CA ILE A 156 -13.41 -21.29 -5.19
C ILE A 156 -14.89 -20.97 -5.39
N LYS A 157 -15.32 -19.80 -4.91
CA LYS A 157 -16.67 -19.27 -5.13
C LYS A 157 -16.56 -17.87 -5.69
N PRO A 158 -17.21 -17.58 -6.83
CA PRO A 158 -17.29 -16.20 -7.31
C PRO A 158 -18.13 -15.39 -6.31
N ALA A 159 -17.58 -14.29 -5.84
CA ALA A 159 -18.28 -13.29 -5.06
C ALA A 159 -17.77 -11.93 -5.50
N THR A 160 -18.68 -10.99 -5.74
CA THR A 160 -18.26 -9.64 -6.15
C THR A 160 -17.51 -8.97 -5.00
N PHE A 161 -16.66 -7.99 -5.31
CA PHE A 161 -16.02 -7.22 -4.25
C PHE A 161 -17.03 -6.48 -3.37
N THR A 162 -18.14 -6.01 -3.95
CA THR A 162 -19.25 -5.37 -3.22
C THR A 162 -19.83 -6.29 -2.15
N ASP A 163 -20.11 -7.56 -2.49
CA ASP A 163 -20.63 -8.52 -1.50
C ASP A 163 -19.63 -8.75 -0.37
N ARG A 164 -18.33 -8.85 -0.72
CA ARG A 164 -17.25 -9.03 0.25
C ARG A 164 -17.15 -7.85 1.22
N ILE A 165 -17.23 -6.61 0.73
CA ILE A 165 -17.11 -5.42 1.58
C ILE A 165 -18.34 -5.21 2.47
N VAL A 166 -19.54 -5.46 1.95
CA VAL A 166 -20.79 -5.43 2.74
C VAL A 166 -20.73 -6.46 3.86
N ALA A 167 -20.34 -7.70 3.55
CA ALA A 167 -20.22 -8.75 4.55
C ALA A 167 -19.14 -8.45 5.61
N LYS A 168 -17.97 -7.95 5.19
CA LYS A 168 -16.83 -7.66 6.09
C LYS A 168 -17.13 -6.50 7.04
N PHE A 169 -17.73 -5.42 6.55
CA PHE A 169 -17.97 -4.20 7.33
C PHE A 169 -19.42 -4.08 7.84
N LYS A 170 -20.28 -5.06 7.56
CA LYS A 170 -21.71 -5.07 7.92
C LYS A 170 -22.40 -3.78 7.47
N LEU A 171 -22.16 -3.40 6.22
CA LEU A 171 -22.75 -2.17 5.67
C LEU A 171 -24.27 -2.30 5.58
N PRO A 172 -25.03 -1.24 5.92
CA PRO A 172 -26.48 -1.28 5.86
C PRO A 172 -26.93 -1.32 4.40
N VAL A 173 -27.63 -2.40 4.04
CA VAL A 173 -28.17 -2.62 2.69
C VAL A 173 -29.68 -2.91 2.74
N GLU A 174 -30.33 -2.70 3.89
CA GLU A 174 -31.78 -2.92 4.00
C GLU A 174 -32.55 -2.03 3.02
N GLY A 175 -33.59 -2.60 2.41
CA GLY A 175 -34.40 -1.90 1.41
C GLY A 175 -33.83 -1.88 0.00
N TRP A 176 -32.63 -2.42 -0.22
CA TRP A 176 -32.15 -2.70 -1.58
C TRP A 176 -32.99 -3.84 -2.19
N ARG A 177 -33.64 -3.57 -3.31
CA ARG A 177 -34.57 -4.50 -3.99
C ARG A 177 -33.92 -5.19 -5.19
N GLY A 178 -32.62 -5.51 -5.10
CA GLY A 178 -31.84 -6.04 -6.23
C GLY A 178 -32.59 -7.10 -7.03
N GLU A 179 -32.75 -6.84 -8.33
CA GLU A 179 -32.99 -7.87 -9.36
C GLU A 179 -31.71 -8.69 -9.57
#